data_AF-A0A2M9ZPW0-F1
#
_entry.id   AF-A0A2M9ZPW0-F1
#
_cell.length_a   1.000
_cell.length_b   1.000
_cell.length_c   1.000
_cell.angle_alpha   90.00
_cell.angle_beta   90.00
_cell.angle_gamma   90.00
#
_symmetry.space_group_name_H-M   'P 1'
#
loop_
_entity.id
_entity.type
_entity.pdbx_description
1 polymer ?
#
loop_
_entity_poly.entity_id
_entity_poly.type
_entity_poly.pdbx_seq_one_letter_code
_entity_poly.pdbx_strand_id
1 'polypeptide(L)'
;MSQYKHWIVVPITFICLMSCVKNTKPDNSELLTLFIDQALGNCAIVLKTSNSNEYQASLLPISKGDCKKESVVGLTTEENLDIAARKYQRALTVAQEIGPSCLNTADFIRARLKNPSVTTLFNESSSLARIKVYPVPDLLIESKKYILNFLKFNEHDFSSSSAGSLEQSKRLGDIVLLLNLASDSSANEPSCYSSTTAKLSAEFPTDKFSYGNDSRSGTKTFLESTCYYGSGLSAQEMEHFGCATLSEEF
;
A
#
# COMPACT_ATOMS: atom_id res chain seq x y z
N MET A 1 -22.13 18.64 -38.01
CA MET A 1 -22.00 17.27 -38.54
C MET A 1 -20.81 16.61 -37.84
N SER A 2 -21.15 15.71 -36.92
CA SER A 2 -20.25 14.85 -36.14
C SER A 2 -19.78 13.66 -36.99
N GLN A 3 -18.60 13.11 -36.71
CA GLN A 3 -18.10 11.73 -36.99
C GLN A 3 -16.55 11.71 -36.82
N TYR A 4 -15.84 10.81 -36.14
CA TYR A 4 -16.12 9.58 -35.39
C TYR A 4 -15.04 9.41 -34.28
N LYS A 5 -15.45 8.98 -33.08
CA LYS A 5 -14.57 8.44 -32.03
C LYS A 5 -14.35 6.94 -32.27
N HIS A 6 -13.09 6.50 -32.33
CA HIS A 6 -12.74 5.07 -32.30
C HIS A 6 -12.74 4.59 -30.85
N TRP A 7 -13.66 3.68 -30.51
CA TRP A 7 -13.62 2.91 -29.29
C TRP A 7 -13.03 1.53 -29.61
N ILE A 8 -11.90 1.22 -28.99
CA ILE A 8 -11.29 -0.10 -29.00
C ILE A 8 -12.13 -0.97 -28.05
N VAL A 9 -12.90 -1.89 -28.62
CA VAL A 9 -13.55 -2.98 -27.88
C VAL A 9 -12.52 -4.08 -27.70
N VAL A 10 -12.06 -4.29 -26.48
CA VAL A 10 -11.25 -5.46 -26.10
C VAL A 10 -12.20 -6.66 -25.98
N PRO A 11 -12.03 -7.75 -26.74
CA PRO A 11 -12.89 -8.91 -26.61
C PRO A 11 -12.47 -9.72 -25.38
N ILE A 12 -13.40 -9.88 -24.44
CA ILE A 12 -13.30 -10.83 -23.34
C ILE A 12 -13.43 -12.23 -23.96
N THR A 13 -12.32 -12.95 -24.04
CA THR A 13 -12.27 -14.35 -24.45
C THR A 13 -12.97 -15.20 -23.41
N PHE A 14 -14.23 -15.53 -23.70
CA PHE A 14 -15.02 -16.52 -22.97
C PHE A 14 -14.38 -17.92 -23.18
N ILE A 15 -13.82 -18.48 -22.11
CA ILE A 15 -13.34 -19.86 -22.09
C ILE A 15 -14.57 -20.78 -22.10
N CYS A 16 -14.92 -21.23 -23.30
CA CYS A 16 -15.78 -22.38 -23.55
C CYS A 16 -14.99 -23.66 -23.23
N LEU A 17 -15.05 -24.17 -22.01
CA LEU A 17 -14.78 -25.58 -21.71
C LEU A 17 -15.72 -26.06 -20.62
N MET A 18 -16.32 -27.24 -20.86
CA MET A 18 -17.16 -28.04 -19.95
C MET A 18 -18.69 -27.83 -20.05
N SER A 19 -19.25 -28.08 -21.23
CA SER A 19 -20.60 -28.67 -21.31
C SER A 19 -20.47 -30.20 -21.27
N CYS A 20 -20.69 -30.80 -20.10
CA CYS A 20 -21.18 -32.17 -19.94
C CYS A 20 -21.54 -32.50 -18.47
N VAL A 21 -22.32 -31.65 -17.80
CA VAL A 21 -23.09 -32.06 -16.60
C VAL A 21 -24.46 -31.38 -16.63
N LYS A 22 -25.49 -32.17 -16.36
CA LYS A 22 -26.92 -31.84 -16.39
C LYS A 22 -27.29 -30.52 -15.69
N ASN A 23 -28.20 -29.77 -16.33
CA ASN A 23 -29.17 -28.82 -15.78
C ASN A 23 -29.02 -28.46 -14.29
N THR A 24 -27.97 -27.72 -13.96
CA THR A 24 -27.88 -26.94 -12.73
C THR A 24 -27.62 -25.51 -13.16
N LYS A 25 -28.41 -24.57 -12.63
CA LYS A 25 -28.08 -23.14 -12.79
C LYS A 25 -26.62 -22.98 -12.35
N PRO A 26 -25.77 -22.25 -13.09
CA PRO A 26 -24.39 -22.05 -12.66
C PRO A 26 -24.43 -21.41 -11.27
N ASP A 27 -23.94 -22.14 -10.27
CA ASP A 27 -23.77 -21.64 -8.92
C ASP A 27 -22.55 -20.72 -8.95
N ASN A 28 -22.80 -19.47 -9.31
CA ASN A 28 -21.76 -18.43 -9.36
C ASN A 28 -21.28 -18.05 -7.96
N SER A 29 -21.78 -18.67 -6.87
CA SER A 29 -21.31 -18.38 -5.52
C SER A 29 -19.84 -18.74 -5.35
N GLU A 30 -19.37 -19.86 -5.90
CA GLU A 30 -17.94 -20.24 -5.82
C GLU A 30 -17.05 -19.26 -6.59
N LEU A 31 -17.46 -18.84 -7.79
CA LEU A 31 -16.73 -17.83 -8.56
C LEU A 31 -16.74 -16.48 -7.83
N LEU A 32 -17.88 -16.07 -7.29
CA LEU A 32 -18.04 -14.83 -6.54
C LEU A 32 -17.20 -14.85 -5.25
N THR A 33 -17.19 -15.95 -4.51
CA THR A 33 -16.34 -16.15 -3.34
C THR A 33 -14.87 -16.14 -3.74
N LEU A 34 -14.49 -16.78 -4.84
CA LEU A 34 -13.11 -16.73 -5.35
C LEU A 34 -12.69 -15.30 -5.76
N PHE A 35 -13.60 -14.53 -6.38
CA PHE A 35 -13.37 -13.12 -6.73
C PHE A 35 -13.29 -12.23 -5.47
N ILE A 36 -14.15 -12.45 -4.48
CA ILE A 36 -14.14 -11.70 -3.20
C ILE A 36 -12.88 -12.04 -2.40
N ASP A 37 -12.50 -13.31 -2.30
CA ASP A 37 -11.29 -13.80 -1.61
C ASP A 37 -10.01 -13.33 -2.30
N GLN A 38 -10.06 -13.05 -3.61
CA GLN A 38 -8.94 -12.42 -4.33
C GLN A 38 -8.91 -10.90 -4.14
N ALA A 39 -10.07 -10.24 -4.03
CA ALA A 39 -10.19 -8.80 -3.87
C ALA A 39 -9.86 -8.31 -2.45
N LEU A 40 -10.13 -9.14 -1.45
CA LEU A 40 -9.80 -8.90 -0.04
C LEU A 40 -8.47 -9.56 0.30
N GLY A 41 -7.58 -8.83 0.98
CA GLY A 41 -6.29 -9.38 1.37
C GLY A 41 -5.43 -8.39 2.13
N ASN A 42 -4.39 -8.93 2.77
CA ASN A 42 -3.36 -8.19 3.45
C ASN A 42 -1.99 -8.66 2.96
N CYS A 43 -1.04 -7.75 2.92
CA CYS A 43 0.26 -8.00 2.35
C CYS A 43 1.37 -7.40 3.18
N ALA A 44 2.43 -8.16 3.38
CA ALA A 44 3.68 -7.70 3.96
C ALA A 44 4.66 -7.34 2.84
N ILE A 45 5.04 -6.07 2.75
CA ILE A 45 6.20 -5.63 1.98
C ILE A 45 7.38 -5.63 2.94
N VAL A 46 8.26 -6.60 2.78
CA VAL A 46 9.41 -6.81 3.67
C VAL A 46 10.65 -6.20 3.06
N LEU A 47 11.34 -5.35 3.82
CA LEU A 47 12.65 -4.84 3.50
C LEU A 47 13.69 -5.41 4.47
N LYS A 48 14.74 -6.02 3.93
CA LYS A 48 15.93 -6.36 4.72
C LYS A 48 16.67 -5.08 5.10
N THR A 49 16.77 -4.80 6.39
CA THR A 49 17.47 -3.63 6.92
C THR A 49 18.99 -3.74 6.70
N SER A 50 19.72 -2.67 6.98
CA SER A 50 21.19 -2.62 6.86
C SER A 50 21.89 -3.66 7.75
N ASN A 51 21.24 -4.08 8.83
CA ASN A 51 21.72 -5.13 9.72
C ASN A 51 21.44 -6.49 9.09
N SER A 52 22.45 -7.35 9.02
CA SER A 52 22.47 -8.50 8.10
C SER A 52 21.38 -9.54 8.32
N ASN A 53 20.58 -9.49 9.40
CA ASN A 53 19.49 -10.42 9.68
C ASN A 53 18.26 -9.76 10.34
N GLU A 54 18.01 -8.47 10.10
CA GLU A 54 16.82 -7.79 10.59
C GLU A 54 15.95 -7.36 9.41
N TYR A 55 14.64 -7.61 9.52
CA TYR A 55 13.66 -7.37 8.48
C TYR A 55 12.53 -6.49 9.02
N GLN A 56 12.20 -5.43 8.27
CA GLN A 56 11.03 -4.60 8.52
C GLN A 56 9.91 -5.00 7.56
N ALA A 57 8.73 -5.32 8.08
CA ALA A 57 7.54 -5.60 7.30
C ALA A 57 6.57 -4.42 7.36
N SER A 58 6.30 -3.79 6.22
CA SER A 58 5.18 -2.85 6.07
C SER A 58 3.93 -3.65 5.70
N LEU A 59 2.90 -3.58 6.54
CA LEU A 59 1.67 -4.36 6.41
C LEU A 59 0.57 -3.46 5.84
N LEU A 60 0.01 -3.86 4.70
CA LEU A 60 -0.94 -3.04 3.96
C LEU A 60 -2.13 -3.89 3.49
N PRO A 61 -3.35 -3.34 3.48
CA PRO A 61 -4.46 -3.89 2.70
C PRO A 61 -4.07 -3.92 1.21
N ILE A 62 -3.87 -5.11 0.66
CA ILE A 62 -3.58 -5.36 -0.76
C ILE A 62 -4.35 -6.62 -1.15
N SER A 63 -5.04 -6.58 -2.29
CA SER A 63 -5.75 -7.73 -2.82
C SER A 63 -4.82 -8.96 -2.86
N LYS A 64 -5.34 -10.14 -2.53
CA LYS A 64 -4.51 -11.37 -2.49
C LYS A 64 -3.86 -11.66 -3.85
N GLY A 65 -4.54 -11.33 -4.95
CA GLY A 65 -4.01 -11.45 -6.31
C GLY A 65 -2.87 -10.47 -6.64
N ASP A 66 -2.85 -9.31 -5.99
CA ASP A 66 -1.81 -8.28 -6.18
C ASP A 66 -0.69 -8.36 -5.12
N CYS A 67 -0.82 -9.19 -4.09
CA CYS A 67 0.19 -9.34 -3.04
C CYS A 67 1.38 -10.20 -3.50
N LYS A 68 2.15 -9.65 -4.42
CA LYS A 68 3.32 -10.26 -5.03
C LYS A 68 4.28 -9.20 -5.52
N LYS A 69 5.57 -9.55 -5.57
CA LYS A 69 6.65 -8.59 -5.78
C LYS A 69 6.48 -7.83 -7.10
N GLU A 70 6.13 -8.53 -8.17
CA GLU A 70 5.93 -7.95 -9.50
C GLU A 70 4.81 -6.90 -9.56
N SER A 71 3.76 -7.04 -8.74
CA SER A 71 2.63 -6.09 -8.72
C SER A 71 2.91 -4.89 -7.82
N VAL A 72 3.64 -5.08 -6.72
CA VAL A 72 3.81 -4.08 -5.65
C VAL A 72 5.04 -3.21 -5.85
N VAL A 73 6.15 -3.80 -6.32
CA VAL A 73 7.45 -3.12 -6.52
C VAL A 73 8.14 -3.43 -7.84
N GLY A 74 7.82 -4.52 -8.53
CA GLY A 74 8.48 -4.95 -9.76
C GLY A 74 9.65 -5.92 -9.52
N LEU A 75 9.97 -6.72 -10.53
CA LEU A 75 11.11 -7.64 -10.56
C LEU A 75 12.34 -7.01 -11.22
N THR A 76 12.13 -6.02 -12.09
CA THR A 76 13.17 -5.27 -12.78
C THR A 76 13.12 -3.78 -12.43
N THR A 77 14.18 -3.05 -12.76
CA THR A 77 14.21 -1.59 -12.65
C THR A 77 13.10 -0.95 -13.47
N GLU A 78 12.86 -1.44 -14.68
CA GLU A 78 11.83 -0.91 -15.59
C GLU A 78 10.42 -1.13 -15.03
N GLU A 79 10.13 -2.32 -14.49
CA GLU A 79 8.85 -2.61 -13.83
C GLU A 79 8.65 -1.73 -12.58
N ASN A 80 9.71 -1.53 -11.80
CA ASN A 80 9.66 -0.62 -10.65
C ASN A 80 9.34 0.82 -11.07
N LEU A 81 9.97 1.31 -12.14
CA LEU A 81 9.71 2.65 -12.68
C LEU A 81 8.28 2.80 -13.20
N ASP A 82 7.73 1.77 -13.83
CA ASP A 82 6.33 1.75 -14.30
C ASP A 82 5.33 1.76 -13.12
N ILE A 83 5.59 0.97 -12.07
CA ILE A 83 4.80 1.01 -10.83
C ILE A 83 4.90 2.37 -10.15
N ALA A 84 6.10 2.93 -10.07
CA ALA A 84 6.34 4.26 -9.52
C ALA A 84 5.56 5.32 -10.30
N ALA A 85 5.63 5.31 -11.64
CA ALA A 85 4.91 6.25 -12.50
C ALA A 85 3.40 6.22 -12.23
N ARG A 86 2.80 5.04 -12.02
CA ARG A 86 1.39 4.95 -11.59
C ARG A 86 1.12 5.62 -10.24
N LYS A 87 2.02 5.49 -9.26
CA LYS A 87 1.91 6.17 -7.96
C LYS A 87 2.01 7.70 -8.12
N TYR A 88 2.98 8.17 -8.90
CA TYR A 88 3.12 9.61 -9.23
C TYR A 88 1.89 10.16 -9.96
N GLN A 89 1.30 9.41 -10.88
CA GLN A 89 0.10 9.83 -11.59
C GLN A 89 -1.08 10.01 -10.63
N ARG A 90 -1.23 9.17 -9.61
CA ARG A 90 -2.27 9.33 -8.60
C ARG A 90 -1.98 10.47 -7.62
N ALA A 91 -0.73 10.64 -7.19
CA ALA A 91 -0.32 11.79 -6.39
C ALA A 91 -0.52 13.13 -7.14
N LEU A 92 -0.32 13.14 -8.46
CA LEU A 92 -0.64 14.29 -9.32
C LEU A 92 -2.13 14.63 -9.28
N THR A 93 -3.01 13.61 -9.30
CA THR A 93 -4.46 13.82 -9.12
C THR A 93 -4.75 14.49 -7.77
N VAL A 94 -4.13 14.04 -6.68
CA VAL A 94 -4.28 14.68 -5.35
C VAL A 94 -3.81 16.14 -5.39
N ALA A 95 -2.66 16.42 -6.01
CA ALA A 95 -2.15 17.78 -6.14
C ALA A 95 -3.11 18.68 -6.92
N GLN A 96 -3.73 18.16 -7.97
CA GLN A 96 -4.73 18.86 -8.78
C GLN A 96 -6.04 19.11 -8.02
N GLU A 97 -6.47 18.18 -7.16
CA GLU A 97 -7.61 18.38 -6.27
C GLU A 97 -7.36 19.51 -5.25
N ILE A 98 -6.13 19.62 -4.72
CA ILE A 98 -5.74 20.73 -3.82
C ILE A 98 -5.66 22.05 -4.58
N GLY A 99 -5.19 22.01 -5.84
CA GLY A 99 -5.22 23.15 -6.74
C GLY A 99 -4.01 24.09 -6.57
N PRO A 100 -4.21 25.42 -6.57
CA PRO A 100 -3.11 26.38 -6.70
C PRO A 100 -2.02 26.32 -5.63
N SER A 101 -2.31 25.76 -4.46
CA SER A 101 -1.31 25.59 -3.40
C SER A 101 -0.20 24.57 -3.73
N CYS A 102 -0.40 23.74 -4.76
CA CYS A 102 0.46 22.63 -5.17
C CYS A 102 0.99 22.73 -6.61
N LEU A 103 1.14 23.94 -7.16
CA LEU A 103 1.55 24.12 -8.56
C LEU A 103 2.97 23.61 -8.81
N ASN A 104 3.94 23.99 -7.96
CA ASN A 104 5.34 23.59 -8.14
C ASN A 104 5.50 22.07 -7.96
N THR A 105 4.82 21.51 -6.97
CA THR A 105 4.82 20.07 -6.69
C THR A 105 4.17 19.30 -7.83
N ALA A 106 3.07 19.80 -8.42
CA ALA A 106 2.45 19.19 -9.58
C ALA A 106 3.37 19.21 -10.82
N ASP A 107 4.07 20.31 -11.07
CA ASP A 107 5.03 20.41 -12.18
C ASP A 107 6.25 19.50 -11.96
N PHE A 108 6.72 19.42 -10.72
CA PHE A 108 7.77 18.49 -10.30
C PHE A 108 7.39 17.03 -10.55
N ILE A 109 6.15 16.65 -10.24
CA ILE A 109 5.62 15.31 -10.54
C ILE A 109 5.54 15.09 -12.05
N ARG A 110 5.02 16.06 -12.82
CA ARG A 110 4.94 15.97 -14.29
C ARG A 110 6.30 15.78 -14.94
N ALA A 111 7.34 16.44 -14.40
CA ALA A 111 8.70 16.28 -14.90
C ALA A 111 9.22 14.83 -14.71
N ARG A 112 8.93 14.19 -13.57
CA ARG A 112 9.27 12.77 -13.33
C ARG A 112 8.47 11.81 -14.18
N LEU A 113 7.18 12.08 -14.40
CA LEU A 113 6.36 11.27 -15.29
C LEU A 113 6.86 11.32 -16.75
N LYS A 114 7.41 12.47 -17.19
CA LYS A 114 8.04 12.61 -18.52
C LYS A 114 9.41 11.94 -18.62
N ASN A 115 10.13 11.84 -17.51
CA ASN A 115 11.43 11.19 -17.45
C ASN A 115 11.51 10.23 -16.25
N PRO A 116 11.02 8.98 -16.40
CA PRO A 116 11.01 8.02 -15.30
C PRO A 116 12.39 7.74 -14.70
N SER A 117 13.48 7.91 -15.44
CA SER A 117 14.85 7.66 -14.95
C SER A 117 15.28 8.55 -13.78
N VAL A 118 14.62 9.70 -13.57
CA VAL A 118 14.84 10.57 -12.40
C VAL A 118 13.93 10.24 -11.21
N THR A 119 13.16 9.15 -11.30
CA THR A 119 12.29 8.68 -10.24
C THR A 119 13.10 7.88 -9.23
N THR A 120 13.20 8.40 -8.00
CA THR A 120 14.11 7.91 -6.96
C THR A 120 13.53 6.84 -6.05
N LEU A 121 12.31 6.32 -6.30
CA LEU A 121 11.63 5.50 -5.29
C LEU A 121 12.43 4.24 -4.91
N PHE A 122 13.04 3.53 -5.88
CA PHE A 122 14.01 2.46 -5.64
C PHE A 122 14.87 2.26 -6.92
N ASN A 123 15.71 3.25 -7.24
CA ASN A 123 16.49 3.25 -8.48
C ASN A 123 17.70 2.27 -8.48
N GLU A 124 17.97 1.60 -7.37
CA GLU A 124 19.06 0.63 -7.28
C GLU A 124 18.52 -0.81 -7.27
N SER A 125 19.00 -1.62 -8.22
CA SER A 125 18.73 -3.07 -8.28
C SER A 125 19.10 -3.80 -6.98
N SER A 126 20.09 -3.28 -6.23
CA SER A 126 20.49 -3.74 -4.90
C SER A 126 19.38 -3.58 -3.85
N SER A 127 18.51 -2.57 -4.00
CA SER A 127 17.39 -2.29 -3.11
C SER A 127 16.20 -3.17 -3.46
N LEU A 128 15.91 -3.38 -4.75
CA LEU A 128 14.88 -4.32 -5.19
C LEU A 128 15.18 -5.75 -4.74
N ALA A 129 16.44 -6.19 -4.76
CA ALA A 129 16.84 -7.51 -4.28
C ALA A 129 16.54 -7.73 -2.78
N ARG A 130 16.48 -6.66 -1.98
CA ARG A 130 16.20 -6.72 -0.53
C ARG A 130 14.72 -6.72 -0.19
N ILE A 131 13.85 -6.49 -1.19
CA ILE A 131 12.41 -6.45 -1.00
C ILE A 131 11.82 -7.84 -1.27
N LYS A 132 11.04 -8.33 -0.31
CA LYS A 132 10.18 -9.50 -0.46
C LYS A 132 8.73 -9.08 -0.22
N VAL A 133 7.78 -9.82 -0.79
CA VAL A 133 6.35 -9.51 -0.67
C VAL A 133 5.61 -10.81 -0.37
N TYR A 134 4.83 -10.82 0.69
CA TYR A 134 4.13 -12.01 1.18
C TYR A 134 2.68 -11.73 1.53
N PRO A 135 1.73 -12.60 1.15
CA PRO A 135 0.38 -12.51 1.67
C PRO A 135 0.39 -12.82 3.16
N VAL A 136 -0.33 -12.03 3.94
CA VAL A 136 -0.57 -12.27 5.37
C VAL A 136 -2.06 -12.42 5.61
N PRO A 137 -2.49 -13.27 6.56
CA PRO A 137 -3.92 -13.47 6.81
C PRO A 137 -4.62 -12.18 7.25
N ASP A 138 -4.00 -11.45 8.19
CA ASP A 138 -4.59 -10.27 8.81
C ASP A 138 -3.48 -9.32 9.28
N LEU A 139 -3.60 -8.04 8.94
CA LEU A 139 -2.58 -7.04 9.27
C LEU A 139 -2.51 -6.73 10.78
N LEU A 140 -3.64 -6.76 11.49
CA LEU A 140 -3.72 -6.48 12.93
C LEU A 140 -3.14 -7.64 13.72
N ILE A 141 -3.45 -8.88 13.32
CA ILE A 141 -2.82 -10.07 13.91
C ILE A 141 -1.32 -10.00 13.70
N GLU A 142 -0.87 -9.71 12.48
CA GLU A 142 0.55 -9.70 12.16
C GLU A 142 1.33 -8.63 12.93
N SER A 143 0.70 -7.48 13.20
CA SER A 143 1.29 -6.37 13.96
C SER A 143 0.85 -6.29 15.42
N LYS A 144 0.23 -7.35 15.98
CA LYS A 144 -0.36 -7.31 17.33
C LYS A 144 0.63 -6.79 18.38
N LYS A 145 1.87 -7.30 18.37
CA LYS A 145 2.90 -6.87 19.33
C LYS A 145 3.25 -5.41 19.17
N TYR A 146 3.46 -4.95 17.93
CA TYR A 146 3.74 -3.55 17.65
C TYR A 146 2.60 -2.64 18.13
N ILE A 147 1.34 -3.00 17.86
CA ILE A 147 0.19 -2.20 18.27
C ILE A 147 0.03 -2.14 19.79
N LEU A 148 0.10 -3.28 20.48
CA LEU A 148 -0.10 -3.33 21.93
C LEU A 148 1.10 -2.80 22.72
N ASN A 149 2.33 -3.13 22.30
CA ASN A 149 3.53 -2.88 23.08
C ASN A 149 4.28 -1.63 22.64
N PHE A 150 4.27 -1.27 21.36
CA PHE A 150 4.91 -0.04 20.88
C PHE A 150 3.94 1.13 20.83
N LEU A 151 2.78 0.98 20.18
CA LEU A 151 1.74 2.04 20.12
C LEU A 151 0.94 2.17 21.42
N LYS A 152 1.08 1.22 22.36
CA LYS A 152 0.43 1.22 23.69
C LYS A 152 -1.10 1.14 23.65
N PHE A 153 -1.66 0.51 22.62
CA PHE A 153 -3.09 0.17 22.61
C PHE A 153 -3.39 -0.87 23.69
N ASN A 154 -4.57 -0.78 24.30
CA ASN A 154 -5.05 -1.85 25.17
C ASN A 154 -5.74 -2.96 24.33
N GLU A 155 -5.86 -4.15 24.91
CA GLU A 155 -6.47 -5.32 24.23
C GLU A 155 -7.94 -5.07 23.82
N HIS A 156 -8.70 -4.26 24.57
CA HIS A 156 -10.08 -3.93 24.22
C HIS A 156 -10.16 -3.09 22.94
N ASP A 157 -9.35 -2.03 22.86
CA ASP A 157 -9.29 -1.14 21.69
C ASP A 157 -8.73 -1.89 20.48
N PHE A 158 -7.71 -2.74 20.68
CA PHE A 158 -7.17 -3.59 19.62
C PHE A 158 -8.22 -4.57 19.07
N SER A 159 -8.89 -5.33 19.95
CA SER A 159 -9.89 -6.33 19.52
C SER A 159 -11.13 -5.72 18.87
N SER A 160 -11.41 -4.44 19.16
CA SER A 160 -12.49 -3.68 18.54
C SER A 160 -12.07 -2.96 17.26
N SER A 161 -10.76 -2.88 16.98
CA SER A 161 -10.22 -2.22 15.80
C SER A 161 -10.32 -3.10 14.55
N SER A 162 -10.20 -2.49 13.38
CA SER A 162 -10.31 -3.18 12.10
C SER A 162 -9.21 -2.78 11.13
N ALA A 163 -8.94 -3.63 10.14
CA ALA A 163 -8.23 -3.22 8.94
C ALA A 163 -9.12 -2.31 8.08
N GLY A 164 -8.51 -1.32 7.43
CA GLY A 164 -9.19 -0.52 6.41
C GLY A 164 -9.24 -1.19 5.05
N SER A 165 -9.91 -0.55 4.10
CA SER A 165 -10.00 -1.04 2.73
C SER A 165 -8.75 -0.77 1.91
N LEU A 166 -8.59 -1.51 0.80
CA LEU A 166 -7.57 -1.29 -0.21
C LEU A 166 -7.59 0.14 -0.74
N GLU A 167 -8.77 0.68 -1.02
CA GLU A 167 -8.99 2.02 -1.54
C GLU A 167 -8.59 3.09 -0.52
N GLN A 168 -8.90 2.88 0.76
CA GLN A 168 -8.47 3.77 1.84
C GLN A 168 -6.96 3.77 1.97
N SER A 169 -6.31 2.60 1.98
CA SER A 169 -4.85 2.50 2.07
C SER A 169 -4.16 3.10 0.84
N LYS A 170 -4.67 2.84 -0.37
CA LYS A 170 -4.17 3.47 -1.61
C LYS A 170 -4.30 4.99 -1.56
N ARG A 171 -5.46 5.50 -1.14
CA ARG A 171 -5.71 6.93 -1.05
C ARG A 171 -4.81 7.61 -0.02
N LEU A 172 -4.62 6.98 1.15
CA LEU A 172 -3.64 7.42 2.14
C LEU A 172 -2.23 7.48 1.53
N GLY A 173 -1.79 6.41 0.87
CA GLY A 173 -0.48 6.34 0.23
C GLY A 173 -0.26 7.42 -0.83
N ASP A 174 -1.28 7.75 -1.61
CA ASP A 174 -1.21 8.82 -2.63
C ASP A 174 -1.08 10.22 -1.99
N ILE A 175 -1.78 10.47 -0.86
CA ILE A 175 -1.66 11.73 -0.09
C ILE A 175 -0.29 11.83 0.60
N VAL A 176 0.18 10.76 1.24
CA VAL A 176 1.49 10.72 1.91
C VAL A 176 2.62 10.89 0.90
N LEU A 177 2.51 10.28 -0.29
CA LEU A 177 3.48 10.51 -1.36
C LEU A 177 3.51 11.99 -1.78
N LEU A 178 2.34 12.62 -1.96
CA LEU A 178 2.30 14.05 -2.28
C LEU A 178 2.93 14.91 -1.17
N LEU A 179 2.66 14.59 0.11
CA LEU A 179 3.25 15.28 1.25
C LEU A 179 4.79 15.23 1.20
N ASN A 180 5.35 14.04 0.96
CA ASN A 180 6.80 13.85 0.83
C ASN A 180 7.36 14.65 -0.35
N LEU A 181 6.70 14.61 -1.50
CA LEU A 181 7.13 15.35 -2.70
C LEU A 181 7.04 16.87 -2.52
N ALA A 182 6.05 17.38 -1.81
CA ALA A 182 5.93 18.80 -1.48
C ALA A 182 7.07 19.28 -0.56
N SER A 183 7.59 18.40 0.30
CA SER A 183 8.73 18.65 1.18
C SER A 183 10.10 18.41 0.54
N ASP A 184 10.16 17.77 -0.63
CA ASP A 184 11.42 17.56 -1.37
C ASP A 184 12.03 18.92 -1.71
N SER A 185 13.33 19.09 -1.46
CA SER A 185 14.04 20.35 -1.70
C SER A 185 13.90 20.90 -3.13
N SER A 186 13.62 20.02 -4.09
CA SER A 186 13.48 20.34 -5.50
C SER A 186 12.08 20.89 -5.86
N ALA A 187 11.05 20.57 -5.07
CA ALA A 187 9.71 21.18 -5.19
C ALA A 187 9.54 22.32 -4.17
N ASN A 188 9.93 22.05 -2.93
CA ASN A 188 9.98 22.95 -1.77
C ASN A 188 8.80 23.94 -1.74
N GLU A 189 7.58 23.39 -1.60
CA GLU A 189 6.34 24.16 -1.65
C GLU A 189 5.59 24.03 -0.31
N PRO A 190 5.94 24.85 0.71
CA PRO A 190 5.32 24.77 2.04
C PRO A 190 3.79 24.92 2.05
N SER A 191 3.24 25.68 1.09
CA SER A 191 1.79 25.79 0.88
C SER A 191 1.15 24.47 0.49
N CYS A 192 1.82 23.68 -0.36
CA CYS A 192 1.34 22.37 -0.77
C CYS A 192 1.44 21.39 0.38
N TYR A 193 2.56 21.40 1.12
CA TYR A 193 2.74 20.58 2.31
C TYR A 193 1.63 20.83 3.34
N SER A 194 1.35 22.11 3.65
CA SER A 194 0.31 22.49 4.61
C SER A 194 -1.09 22.09 4.14
N SER A 195 -1.41 22.32 2.86
CA SER A 195 -2.71 21.96 2.28
C SER A 195 -2.90 20.44 2.22
N THR A 196 -1.84 19.70 1.92
CA THR A 196 -1.83 18.22 1.91
C THR A 196 -1.99 17.67 3.31
N THR A 197 -1.34 18.27 4.32
CA THR A 197 -1.52 17.92 5.74
C THR A 197 -2.96 18.13 6.20
N ALA A 198 -3.59 19.25 5.81
CA ALA A 198 -4.98 19.52 6.11
C ALA A 198 -5.91 18.50 5.43
N LYS A 199 -5.65 18.16 4.16
CA LYS A 199 -6.39 17.12 3.42
C LYS A 199 -6.25 15.74 4.07
N LEU A 200 -5.03 15.35 4.45
CA LEU A 200 -4.75 14.11 5.18
C LEU A 200 -5.57 14.05 6.47
N SER A 201 -5.54 15.11 7.27
CA SER A 201 -6.27 15.18 8.55
C SER A 201 -7.78 15.16 8.37
N ALA A 202 -8.29 15.70 7.26
CA ALA A 202 -9.72 15.72 6.95
C ALA A 202 -10.23 14.37 6.42
N GLU A 203 -9.48 13.70 5.53
CA GLU A 203 -9.86 12.40 4.97
C GLU A 203 -9.59 11.23 5.91
N PHE A 204 -8.52 11.34 6.72
CA PHE A 204 -8.06 10.30 7.64
C PHE A 204 -7.80 10.88 9.03
N PRO A 205 -8.85 11.28 9.76
CA PRO A 205 -8.67 11.86 11.07
C PRO A 205 -8.16 10.78 12.06
N THR A 206 -7.13 11.11 12.83
CA THR A 206 -6.42 10.19 13.75
C THR A 206 -7.24 9.76 14.97
N ASP A 207 -8.41 10.34 15.20
CA ASP A 207 -9.37 9.81 16.15
C ASP A 207 -10.04 8.52 15.65
N LYS A 208 -10.10 8.30 14.32
CA LYS A 208 -10.75 7.14 13.68
C LYS A 208 -9.78 6.22 12.95
N PHE A 209 -8.72 6.75 12.35
CA PHE A 209 -7.77 6.00 11.56
C PHE A 209 -6.41 5.92 12.25
N SER A 210 -5.74 4.79 12.08
CA SER A 210 -4.33 4.61 12.46
C SER A 210 -3.50 4.41 11.20
N TYR A 211 -2.48 5.25 11.05
CA TYR A 211 -1.45 5.20 10.02
C TYR A 211 -0.17 5.78 10.60
N GLY A 212 0.96 5.08 10.45
CA GLY A 212 2.21 5.40 11.12
C GLY A 212 2.21 5.18 12.65
N ASN A 213 2.90 6.05 13.37
CA ASN A 213 3.13 5.94 14.81
C ASN A 213 2.05 6.67 15.63
N ASP A 214 0.78 6.29 15.49
CA ASP A 214 -0.29 6.85 16.33
C ASP A 214 -0.44 6.05 17.64
N SER A 215 -0.20 6.70 18.78
CA SER A 215 -0.34 6.11 20.12
C SER A 215 -1.65 6.51 20.83
N ARG A 216 -2.59 7.15 20.12
CA ARG A 216 -3.86 7.57 20.69
C ARG A 216 -4.76 6.36 20.99
N SER A 217 -5.33 6.34 22.18
CA SER A 217 -6.29 5.32 22.61
C SER A 217 -7.59 5.34 21.80
N GLY A 218 -8.34 4.24 21.92
CA GLY A 218 -9.64 4.04 21.29
C GLY A 218 -9.59 3.14 20.06
N THR A 219 -10.76 2.64 19.67
CA THR A 219 -10.95 1.83 18.46
C THR A 219 -10.55 2.60 17.19
N LYS A 220 -9.76 1.96 16.31
CA LYS A 220 -9.30 2.54 15.04
C LYS A 220 -9.54 1.63 13.86
N THR A 221 -9.51 2.23 12.67
CA THR A 221 -9.29 1.53 11.40
C THR A 221 -7.83 1.70 10.99
N PHE A 222 -7.08 0.62 10.92
CA PHE A 222 -5.66 0.60 10.55
C PHE A 222 -5.52 0.51 9.02
N LEU A 223 -4.87 1.51 8.43
CA LEU A 223 -4.66 1.59 6.97
C LEU A 223 -3.28 1.09 6.54
N GLU A 224 -2.37 1.03 7.50
CA GLU A 224 -1.05 0.45 7.42
C GLU A 224 -0.61 0.06 8.83
N SER A 225 0.34 -0.87 8.94
CA SER A 225 1.02 -1.17 10.19
C SER A 225 2.44 -1.63 9.89
N THR A 226 3.25 -1.82 10.93
CA THR A 226 4.61 -2.32 10.81
C THR A 226 4.86 -3.40 11.85
N CYS A 227 5.71 -4.34 11.52
CA CYS A 227 6.34 -5.23 12.47
C CYS A 227 7.74 -5.58 11.99
N TYR A 228 8.56 -6.17 12.87
CA TYR A 228 9.92 -6.57 12.54
C TYR A 228 10.15 -8.04 12.87
N TYR A 229 11.08 -8.68 12.18
CA TYR A 229 11.48 -10.04 12.49
C TYR A 229 12.93 -10.29 12.07
N GLY A 230 13.47 -11.44 12.49
CA GLY A 230 14.82 -11.87 12.15
C GLY A 230 15.76 -11.95 13.35
N SER A 231 16.86 -12.68 13.18
CA SER A 231 17.87 -12.97 14.20
C SER A 231 18.74 -11.77 14.56
N GLY A 232 18.62 -10.65 13.83
CA GLY A 232 19.23 -9.37 14.17
C GLY A 232 18.55 -8.65 15.35
N LEU A 233 17.35 -9.09 15.77
CA LEU A 233 16.58 -8.48 16.84
C LEU A 233 16.82 -9.19 18.18
N SER A 234 16.93 -8.43 19.26
CA SER A 234 16.94 -8.95 20.62
C SER A 234 15.57 -9.52 21.03
N ALA A 235 15.55 -10.32 22.10
CA ALA A 235 14.28 -10.86 22.63
C ALA A 235 13.30 -9.75 23.04
N GLN A 236 13.80 -8.66 23.63
CA GLN A 236 12.99 -7.51 24.02
C GLN A 236 12.37 -6.81 22.81
N GLU A 237 13.14 -6.66 21.74
CA GLU A 237 12.72 -6.09 20.46
C GLU A 237 11.63 -6.96 19.80
N MET A 238 11.86 -8.28 19.75
CA MET A 238 10.86 -9.24 19.27
C MET A 238 9.57 -9.29 20.11
N GLU A 239 9.64 -8.92 21.39
CA GLU A 239 8.47 -8.76 22.24
C GLU A 239 7.71 -7.47 21.95
N HIS A 240 8.42 -6.36 21.69
CA HIS A 240 7.82 -5.04 21.52
C HIS A 240 7.27 -4.78 20.13
N PHE A 241 7.91 -5.30 19.09
CA PHE A 241 7.58 -4.97 17.71
C PHE A 241 7.69 -6.16 16.76
N GLY A 242 7.86 -7.36 17.30
CA GLY A 242 7.93 -8.61 16.54
C GLY A 242 6.68 -8.85 15.68
N CYS A 243 6.87 -9.34 14.47
CA CYS A 243 5.80 -9.91 13.67
C CYS A 243 5.21 -11.16 14.35
N ALA A 244 3.91 -11.40 14.17
CA ALA A 244 3.25 -12.55 14.78
C ALA A 244 3.54 -13.87 14.04
N THR A 245 3.60 -13.85 12.71
CA THR A 245 3.75 -15.06 11.89
C THR A 245 4.95 -15.02 10.95
N LEU A 246 5.40 -13.84 10.51
CA LEU A 246 6.58 -13.71 9.66
C LEU A 246 7.86 -14.11 10.43
N SER A 247 8.67 -14.96 9.80
CA SER A 247 9.95 -15.44 10.32
C SER A 247 10.94 -15.65 9.17
N GLU A 248 12.21 -15.93 9.49
CA GLU A 248 13.25 -16.20 8.47
C GLU A 248 13.02 -17.48 7.66
N GLU A 249 12.13 -18.37 8.13
CA GLU A 249 11.80 -19.64 7.47
C GLU A 249 10.76 -19.48 6.34
N PHE A 250 10.28 -18.25 6.08
CA PHE A 250 9.38 -17.89 4.98
C PHE A 250 10.05 -16.94 3.95
#